data_AF-A0A2T7AV04-F1
#
_entry.id   AF-A0A2T7AV04-F1
#
_cell.length_a   1.000
_cell.length_b   1.000
_cell.length_c   1.000
_cell.angle_alpha   90.00
_cell.angle_beta   90.00
_cell.angle_gamma   90.00
#
_symmetry.space_group_name_H-M   'P 1'
#
loop_
_entity.id
_entity.type
_entity.pdbx_description
1 polymer ?
#
loop_
_entity_poly.entity_id
_entity_poly.type
_entity_poly.pdbx_seq_one_letter_code
_entity_poly.pdbx_strand_id
1 'polypeptide(L)'
;MSLLAKAQRDARHLQHITPESAGWRYIGFDVWMLKEGETLTLESGDRELCLVLVAGRASVKTRKADFPGLGGRMSPFERTPPWSVYVPPQERIEVTADSSLELAVCSAPGKGTLPARVITPQEVGVEHRGKGRNQRLVHNILPDSGEADCLLVVEVYTEEGATSSWPAHKHDTPVPGQETQLEETYYHRFDPPQGFAFQRVYTDDRSLDACMAPYNHDVVMVPRGYHPVAAIAGYDSYYLNVMAGPERKWLFTWEEDHAWINHDDYPRR
;
A
#
# COMPACT_ATOMS: atom_id res chain seq x y z
N MET A 1 4.01 -7.44 -19.71
CA MET A 1 2.80 -7.13 -18.93
C MET A 1 2.86 -5.65 -18.54
N SER A 2 1.76 -4.91 -18.59
CA SER A 2 1.76 -3.52 -18.09
C SER A 2 1.92 -3.54 -16.57
N LEU A 3 2.84 -2.74 -16.02
CA LEU A 3 2.97 -2.56 -14.58
C LEU A 3 1.97 -1.54 -14.02
N LEU A 4 1.26 -0.81 -14.87
CA LEU A 4 0.27 0.19 -14.49
C LEU A 4 -1.15 -0.32 -14.76
N ALA A 5 -1.98 -0.33 -13.73
CA ALA A 5 -3.41 -0.60 -13.78
C ALA A 5 -4.19 0.71 -13.55
N LYS A 6 -4.94 1.13 -14.57
CA LYS A 6 -5.76 2.34 -14.51
C LYS A 6 -7.05 2.12 -13.73
N ALA A 7 -7.46 3.11 -12.94
CA ALA A 7 -8.68 3.04 -12.17
C ALA A 7 -9.94 2.91 -13.05
N GLN A 8 -10.89 2.09 -12.64
CA GLN A 8 -12.22 1.97 -13.27
C GLN A 8 -13.15 3.08 -12.76
N ARG A 9 -12.98 4.31 -13.27
CA ARG A 9 -13.53 5.55 -12.67
C ARG A 9 -15.04 5.61 -12.44
N ASP A 10 -15.82 4.82 -13.19
CA ASP A 10 -17.28 4.76 -13.07
C ASP A 10 -17.77 3.50 -12.32
N ALA A 11 -16.85 2.67 -11.81
CA ALA A 11 -17.16 1.43 -11.14
C ALA A 11 -17.11 1.60 -9.61
N ARG A 12 -18.05 0.91 -8.94
CA ARG A 12 -18.02 0.72 -7.49
C ARG A 12 -16.76 -0.04 -7.05
N HIS A 13 -16.34 -1.02 -7.84
CA HIS A 13 -15.09 -1.76 -7.67
C HIS A 13 -14.02 -1.06 -8.52
N LEU A 14 -13.33 -0.09 -7.93
CA LEU A 14 -12.47 0.85 -8.62
C LEU A 14 -11.15 0.22 -9.10
N GLN A 15 -10.61 -0.70 -8.31
CA GLN A 15 -9.37 -1.44 -8.59
C GLN A 15 -9.56 -2.90 -8.23
N HIS A 16 -9.00 -3.79 -9.07
CA HIS A 16 -9.02 -5.23 -8.87
C HIS A 16 -7.74 -5.85 -9.41
N ILE A 17 -6.78 -6.10 -8.51
CA ILE A 17 -5.51 -6.76 -8.81
C ILE A 17 -5.51 -8.11 -8.13
N THR A 18 -5.39 -9.17 -8.92
CA THR A 18 -5.20 -10.54 -8.44
C THR A 18 -3.81 -11.06 -8.78
N PRO A 19 -3.33 -12.12 -8.12
CA PRO A 19 -2.07 -12.77 -8.48
C PRO A 19 -1.98 -13.13 -9.98
N GLU A 20 -3.07 -13.63 -10.55
CA GLU A 20 -3.14 -14.03 -11.96
C GLU A 20 -3.03 -12.81 -12.89
N SER A 21 -3.74 -11.72 -12.57
CA SER A 21 -3.72 -10.50 -13.38
C SER A 21 -2.35 -9.80 -13.35
N ALA A 22 -1.66 -9.86 -12.21
CA ALA A 22 -0.35 -9.27 -12.00
C ALA A 22 0.81 -10.20 -12.42
N GLY A 23 0.52 -11.47 -12.74
CA GLY A 23 1.52 -12.46 -13.12
C GLY A 23 2.45 -12.88 -11.97
N TRP A 24 1.95 -12.85 -10.73
CA TRP A 24 2.72 -13.15 -9.52
C TRP A 24 1.96 -14.13 -8.61
N ARG A 25 2.36 -14.30 -7.34
CA ARG A 25 1.85 -15.40 -6.48
C ARG A 25 1.10 -14.96 -5.24
N TYR A 26 1.46 -13.83 -4.62
CA TYR A 26 1.02 -13.52 -3.26
C TYR A 26 -0.07 -12.46 -3.25
N ILE A 27 0.19 -11.27 -3.79
CA ILE A 27 -0.66 -10.10 -3.52
C ILE A 27 -1.96 -10.12 -4.31
N GLY A 28 -3.05 -9.79 -3.63
CA GLY A 28 -4.26 -9.25 -4.25
C GLY A 28 -4.59 -7.90 -3.63
N PHE A 29 -5.10 -6.97 -4.41
CA PHE A 29 -5.42 -5.62 -3.98
C PHE A 29 -6.69 -5.12 -4.66
N ASP A 30 -7.66 -4.72 -3.86
CA ASP A 30 -8.92 -4.14 -4.35
C ASP A 30 -9.16 -2.77 -3.74
N VAL A 31 -9.88 -1.92 -4.46
CA VAL A 31 -10.46 -0.69 -3.92
C VAL A 31 -11.94 -0.60 -4.25
N TRP A 32 -12.74 -0.32 -3.23
CA TRP A 32 -14.18 -0.15 -3.33
C TRP A 32 -14.59 1.27 -2.96
N MET A 33 -15.42 1.88 -3.80
CA MET A 33 -16.07 3.16 -3.55
C MET A 33 -17.52 2.89 -3.17
N LEU A 34 -17.88 3.15 -1.91
CA LEU A 34 -19.24 2.97 -1.40
C LEU A 34 -19.87 4.31 -1.04
N LYS A 35 -21.19 4.43 -1.26
CA LYS A 35 -21.99 5.51 -0.71
C LYS A 35 -22.47 5.15 0.69
N GLU A 36 -22.81 6.16 1.48
CA GLU A 36 -23.42 5.98 2.81
C GLU A 36 -24.65 5.05 2.73
N GLY A 37 -24.71 4.07 3.63
CA GLY A 37 -25.74 3.06 3.70
C GLY A 37 -25.54 1.85 2.77
N GLU A 38 -24.59 1.88 1.84
CA GLU A 38 -24.28 0.72 1.00
C GLU A 38 -23.50 -0.35 1.78
N THR A 39 -23.75 -1.61 1.43
CA THR A 39 -23.08 -2.76 2.04
C THR A 39 -22.25 -3.54 1.03
N LEU A 40 -21.09 -4.02 1.46
CA LEU A 40 -20.18 -4.86 0.68
C LEU A 40 -19.97 -6.18 1.43
N THR A 41 -20.26 -7.30 0.77
CA THR A 41 -19.90 -8.63 1.29
C THR A 41 -18.58 -9.07 0.65
N LEU A 42 -17.62 -9.48 1.46
CA LEU A 42 -16.35 -10.06 1.04
C LEU A 42 -16.23 -11.47 1.61
N GLU A 43 -15.45 -12.30 0.93
CA GLU A 43 -15.04 -13.62 1.42
C GLU A 43 -13.52 -13.67 1.41
N SER A 44 -12.91 -14.00 2.55
CA SER A 44 -11.44 -14.07 2.63
C SER A 44 -10.89 -15.36 2.02
N GLY A 45 -11.70 -16.42 1.87
CA GLY A 45 -11.27 -17.66 1.25
C GLY A 45 -10.09 -18.29 1.99
N ASP A 46 -9.01 -18.60 1.28
CA ASP A 46 -7.73 -19.06 1.84
C ASP A 46 -6.74 -17.91 2.14
N ARG A 47 -7.20 -16.67 2.02
CA ARG A 47 -6.39 -15.45 2.13
C ARG A 47 -6.67 -14.73 3.44
N GLU A 48 -5.65 -14.09 4.00
CA GLU A 48 -5.86 -13.07 5.01
C GLU A 48 -6.09 -11.71 4.33
N LEU A 49 -6.84 -10.83 5.00
CA LEU A 49 -7.17 -9.49 4.53
C LEU A 49 -6.71 -8.42 5.53
N CYS A 50 -6.31 -7.26 5.01
CA CYS A 50 -6.26 -6.02 5.76
C CYS A 50 -7.18 -5.01 5.06
N LEU A 51 -8.28 -4.65 5.73
CA LEU A 51 -9.25 -3.67 5.25
C LEU A 51 -8.82 -2.29 5.73
N VAL A 52 -8.31 -1.45 4.84
CA VAL A 52 -7.85 -0.10 5.17
C VAL A 52 -8.92 0.90 4.76
N LEU A 53 -9.44 1.66 5.73
CA LEU A 53 -10.36 2.77 5.46
C LEU A 53 -9.53 3.96 4.97
N VAL A 54 -9.27 4.02 3.65
CA VAL A 54 -8.45 5.08 3.03
C VAL A 54 -9.09 6.45 3.27
N ALA A 55 -10.40 6.53 3.13
CA ALA A 55 -11.20 7.70 3.49
C ALA A 55 -12.63 7.28 3.81
N GLY A 56 -13.26 7.95 4.78
CA GLY A 56 -14.64 7.68 5.18
C GLY A 56 -14.78 6.85 6.47
N ARG A 57 -16.01 6.44 6.74
CA ARG A 57 -16.39 5.69 7.95
C ARG A 57 -17.15 4.43 7.58
N ALA A 58 -16.93 3.37 8.35
CA ALA A 58 -17.59 2.10 8.11
C ALA A 58 -17.73 1.26 9.38
N SER A 59 -18.71 0.37 9.35
CA SER A 59 -18.88 -0.71 10.31
C SER A 59 -18.50 -2.02 9.63
N VAL A 60 -17.67 -2.83 10.29
CA VAL A 60 -17.15 -4.10 9.74
C VAL A 60 -17.59 -5.25 10.63
N LYS A 61 -18.23 -6.25 10.04
CA LYS A 61 -18.68 -7.45 10.73
C LYS A 61 -18.10 -8.69 10.08
N THR A 62 -17.60 -9.61 10.91
CA THR A 62 -17.18 -10.96 10.50
C THR A 62 -18.11 -12.00 11.13
N ARG A 63 -17.87 -13.30 10.94
CA ARG A 63 -18.68 -14.32 11.62
C ARG A 63 -18.49 -14.31 13.14
N LYS A 64 -17.34 -13.80 13.61
CA LYS A 64 -16.90 -13.91 15.02
C LYS A 64 -16.72 -12.57 15.73
N ALA A 65 -16.74 -11.45 15.01
CA ALA A 65 -16.49 -10.13 15.56
C ALA A 65 -17.32 -9.05 14.86
N ASP A 66 -17.59 -7.97 15.59
CA ASP A 66 -18.35 -6.81 15.12
C ASP A 66 -17.60 -5.54 15.53
N PHE A 67 -17.32 -4.68 14.56
CA PHE A 67 -16.50 -3.48 14.70
C PHE A 67 -17.28 -2.27 14.15
N PRO A 68 -18.17 -1.65 14.95
CA PRO A 68 -19.01 -0.55 14.49
C PRO A 68 -18.27 0.80 14.46
N GLY A 69 -18.64 1.67 13.52
CA GLY A 69 -18.30 3.10 13.54
C GLY A 69 -16.82 3.45 13.40
N LEU A 70 -16.06 2.62 12.67
CA LEU A 70 -14.64 2.84 12.38
C LEU A 70 -14.43 4.01 11.40
N GLY A 71 -13.19 4.48 11.31
CA GLY A 71 -12.80 5.56 10.41
C GLY A 71 -12.68 6.91 11.10
N GLY A 72 -12.21 7.92 10.37
CA GLY A 72 -11.97 9.25 10.91
C GLY A 72 -11.69 10.27 9.82
N ARG A 73 -10.62 10.05 9.04
CA ARG A 73 -10.28 10.91 7.91
C ARG A 73 -11.26 10.74 6.75
N MET A 74 -11.65 11.84 6.13
CA MET A 74 -12.48 11.91 4.92
C MET A 74 -11.63 12.08 3.64
N SER A 75 -10.33 12.30 3.80
CA SER A 75 -9.33 12.26 2.73
C SER A 75 -8.02 11.67 3.28
N PRO A 76 -7.26 10.88 2.50
CA PRO A 76 -5.92 10.48 2.92
C PRO A 76 -5.04 11.70 3.20
N PHE A 77 -5.26 12.83 2.50
CA PHE A 77 -4.50 14.08 2.64
C PHE A 77 -4.75 14.85 3.95
N GLU A 78 -5.59 14.34 4.85
CA GLU A 78 -5.62 14.80 6.24
C GLU A 78 -4.39 14.35 7.04
N ARG A 79 -3.57 13.45 6.49
CA ARG A 79 -2.27 13.00 7.02
C ARG A 79 -2.36 12.46 8.46
N THR A 80 -3.49 11.85 8.79
CA THR A 80 -3.70 11.11 10.03
C THR A 80 -3.71 9.61 9.75
N PRO A 81 -3.21 8.76 10.66
CA PRO A 81 -3.22 7.31 10.45
C PRO A 81 -4.64 6.75 10.22
N PRO A 82 -4.80 5.75 9.34
CA PRO A 82 -6.11 5.19 9.05
C PRO A 82 -6.58 4.25 10.16
N TRP A 83 -7.88 3.99 10.16
CA TRP A 83 -8.42 2.80 10.80
C TRP A 83 -8.32 1.62 9.83
N SER A 84 -7.92 0.46 10.33
CA SER A 84 -7.89 -0.77 9.53
C SER A 84 -8.45 -1.97 10.30
N VAL A 85 -8.81 -3.03 9.58
CA VAL A 85 -9.26 -4.30 10.17
C VAL A 85 -8.49 -5.45 9.54
N TYR A 86 -7.75 -6.19 10.35
CA TYR A 86 -7.17 -7.48 9.97
C TYR A 86 -8.26 -8.56 10.03
N VAL A 87 -8.36 -9.38 9.00
CA VAL A 87 -9.32 -10.49 8.90
C VAL A 87 -8.58 -11.76 8.48
N PRO A 88 -8.72 -12.88 9.22
CA PRO A 88 -8.08 -14.13 8.83
C PRO A 88 -8.79 -14.82 7.65
N PRO A 89 -8.17 -15.87 7.08
CA PRO A 89 -8.83 -16.79 6.16
C PRO A 89 -10.14 -17.36 6.68
N GLN A 90 -10.97 -17.83 5.75
CA GLN A 90 -12.23 -18.53 5.96
C GLN A 90 -13.30 -17.71 6.70
N GLU A 91 -13.27 -16.40 6.54
CA GLU A 91 -14.26 -15.48 7.07
C GLU A 91 -15.15 -14.93 5.96
N ARG A 92 -16.41 -14.67 6.33
CA ARG A 92 -17.34 -13.84 5.55
C ARG A 92 -17.41 -12.49 6.24
N ILE A 93 -17.18 -11.43 5.47
CA ILE A 93 -17.12 -10.06 5.98
C ILE A 93 -18.27 -9.27 5.38
N GLU A 94 -18.95 -8.50 6.21
CA GLU A 94 -19.92 -7.49 5.80
C GLU A 94 -19.39 -6.13 6.22
N VAL A 95 -19.20 -5.24 5.24
CA VAL A 95 -18.82 -3.85 5.46
C VAL A 95 -20.02 -2.97 5.13
N THR A 96 -20.45 -2.14 6.08
CA THR A 96 -21.48 -1.13 5.88
C THR A 96 -20.81 0.24 5.89
N ALA A 97 -21.01 1.02 4.83
CA ALA A 97 -20.49 2.36 4.74
C ALA A 97 -21.34 3.31 5.60
N ASP A 98 -20.74 3.89 6.64
CA ASP A 98 -21.38 4.87 7.54
C ASP A 98 -21.23 6.31 7.02
N SER A 99 -20.48 6.48 5.92
CA SER A 99 -20.37 7.69 5.11
C SER A 99 -19.96 7.31 3.67
N SER A 100 -19.64 8.28 2.80
CA SER A 100 -18.92 7.95 1.56
C SER A 100 -17.57 7.31 1.91
N LEU A 101 -17.28 6.13 1.37
CA LEU A 101 -16.18 5.28 1.79
C LEU A 101 -15.29 4.89 0.61
N GLU A 102 -14.00 5.09 0.76
CA GLU A 102 -12.93 4.51 -0.06
C GLU A 102 -12.24 3.43 0.76
N LEU A 103 -12.54 2.17 0.44
CA LEU A 103 -12.05 1.00 1.18
C LEU A 103 -11.02 0.26 0.33
N ALA A 104 -9.79 0.16 0.81
CA ALA A 104 -8.79 -0.74 0.24
C ALA A 104 -8.85 -2.10 0.92
N VAL A 105 -8.82 -3.18 0.13
CA VAL A 105 -8.77 -4.56 0.60
C VAL A 105 -7.44 -5.15 0.16
N CYS A 106 -6.49 -5.20 1.10
CA CYS A 106 -5.18 -5.80 0.89
C CYS A 106 -5.29 -7.30 1.20
N SER A 107 -4.79 -8.18 0.33
CA SER A 107 -4.87 -9.64 0.56
C SER A 107 -3.58 -10.38 0.23
N ALA A 108 -3.30 -11.44 0.99
CA ALA A 108 -2.22 -12.39 0.74
C ALA A 108 -2.63 -13.79 1.25
N PRO A 109 -1.94 -14.88 0.87
CA PRO A 109 -2.22 -16.19 1.44
C PRO A 109 -2.14 -16.17 2.97
N GLY A 110 -3.13 -16.73 3.65
CA GLY A 110 -3.16 -16.79 5.11
C GLY A 110 -3.07 -18.23 5.63
N LYS A 111 -2.52 -18.38 6.83
CA LYS A 111 -2.42 -19.66 7.56
C LYS A 111 -3.56 -19.84 8.55
N GLY A 112 -4.26 -18.75 8.91
CA GLY A 112 -5.40 -18.79 9.83
C GLY A 112 -4.99 -18.86 11.30
N THR A 113 -3.82 -18.30 11.65
CA THR A 113 -3.27 -18.40 13.00
C THR A 113 -3.72 -17.27 13.94
N LEU A 114 -4.40 -16.25 13.42
CA LEU A 114 -4.73 -15.00 14.13
C LEU A 114 -6.23 -14.69 14.09
N PRO A 115 -6.79 -14.03 15.12
CA PRO A 115 -8.19 -13.58 15.11
C PRO A 115 -8.36 -12.29 14.29
N ALA A 116 -9.61 -12.02 13.88
CA ALA A 116 -9.95 -10.70 13.34
C ALA A 116 -9.75 -9.62 14.41
N ARG A 117 -9.19 -8.47 14.04
CA ARG A 117 -8.93 -7.35 14.97
C ARG A 117 -8.92 -6.01 14.25
N VAL A 118 -9.25 -4.97 14.99
CA VAL A 118 -9.06 -3.59 14.54
C VAL A 118 -7.59 -3.21 14.72
N ILE A 119 -7.06 -2.42 13.79
CA ILE A 119 -5.79 -1.70 13.91
C ILE A 119 -6.18 -0.22 13.99
N THR A 120 -6.11 0.34 15.19
CA THR A 120 -6.49 1.72 15.46
C THR A 120 -5.38 2.69 15.06
N PRO A 121 -5.68 3.99 14.83
CA PRO A 121 -4.65 5.00 14.56
C PRO A 121 -3.54 5.06 15.62
N GLN A 122 -3.82 4.68 16.87
CA GLN A 122 -2.86 4.64 17.98
C GLN A 122 -1.86 3.47 17.88
N GLU A 123 -2.23 2.40 17.18
CA GLU A 123 -1.37 1.23 16.94
C GLU A 123 -0.50 1.39 15.69
N VAL A 124 -0.82 2.36 14.84
CA VAL A 124 -0.07 2.63 13.60
C VAL A 124 1.21 3.38 13.94
N GLY A 125 2.37 2.79 13.59
CA GLY A 125 3.67 3.44 13.78
C GLY A 125 3.84 4.61 12.82
N VAL A 126 4.16 5.80 13.35
CA VAL A 126 4.35 7.04 12.56
C VAL A 126 5.82 7.41 12.49
N GLU A 127 6.35 7.60 11.28
CA GLU A 127 7.75 7.96 11.05
C GLU A 127 7.90 9.12 10.08
N HIS A 128 8.93 9.95 10.30
CA HIS A 128 9.39 10.93 9.31
C HIS A 128 10.74 10.43 8.76
N ARG A 129 10.78 10.13 7.45
CA ARG A 129 11.95 9.50 6.82
C ARG A 129 12.64 10.44 5.84
N GLY A 130 13.96 10.55 5.96
CA GLY A 130 14.85 11.32 5.08
C GLY A 130 15.00 12.81 5.42
N LYS A 131 15.72 13.54 4.55
CA LYS A 131 16.09 14.96 4.69
C LYS A 131 15.79 15.71 3.38
N GLY A 132 15.51 17.01 3.42
CA GLY A 132 15.32 17.85 2.21
C GLY A 132 14.27 17.31 1.24
N ARG A 133 14.60 17.21 -0.06
CA ARG A 133 13.71 16.68 -1.13
C ARG A 133 13.46 15.17 -1.07
N ASN A 134 13.88 14.52 0.01
CA ASN A 134 13.63 13.12 0.32
C ASN A 134 12.89 12.98 1.66
N GLN A 135 12.20 14.01 2.17
CA GLN A 135 11.38 13.91 3.38
C GLN A 135 10.00 13.35 3.06
N ARG A 136 9.57 12.36 3.86
CA ARG A 136 8.25 11.71 3.76
C ARG A 136 7.68 11.45 5.13
N LEU A 137 6.35 11.46 5.22
CA LEU A 137 5.61 10.92 6.36
C LEU A 137 5.18 9.49 6.03
N VAL A 138 5.43 8.55 6.94
CA VAL A 138 5.16 7.13 6.77
C VAL A 138 4.27 6.65 7.91
N HIS A 139 3.22 5.92 7.59
CA HIS A 139 2.37 5.24 8.55
C HIS A 139 2.45 3.72 8.34
N ASN A 140 3.10 3.03 9.27
CA ASN A 140 3.28 1.59 9.28
C ASN A 140 2.02 0.91 9.84
N ILE A 141 1.04 0.64 8.96
CA ILE A 141 -0.28 0.09 9.33
C ILE A 141 -0.15 -1.35 9.81
N LEU A 142 0.59 -2.18 9.08
CA LEU A 142 0.83 -3.59 9.41
C LEU A 142 2.29 -3.96 9.08
N PRO A 143 3.26 -3.53 9.92
CA PRO A 143 4.68 -3.81 9.70
C PRO A 143 5.03 -5.26 10.00
N ASP A 144 6.27 -5.68 9.66
CA ASP A 144 6.75 -7.06 9.89
C ASP A 144 6.95 -7.40 11.39
N SER A 145 6.93 -6.39 12.25
CA SER A 145 6.88 -6.49 13.71
C SER A 145 5.47 -6.70 14.27
N GLY A 146 4.42 -6.42 13.48
CA GLY A 146 3.02 -6.68 13.82
C GLY A 146 2.59 -8.09 13.43
N GLU A 147 1.46 -8.55 13.98
CA GLU A 147 0.94 -9.91 13.73
C GLU A 147 0.14 -10.02 12.42
N ALA A 148 0.66 -10.77 11.45
CA ALA A 148 -0.05 -11.27 10.26
C ALA A 148 0.68 -12.50 9.70
N ASP A 149 0.02 -13.30 8.86
CA ASP A 149 0.63 -14.50 8.29
C ASP A 149 1.61 -14.18 7.14
N CYS A 150 1.30 -13.19 6.30
CA CYS A 150 2.04 -12.82 5.08
C CYS A 150 2.07 -11.31 4.79
N LEU A 151 0.97 -10.58 5.06
CA LEU A 151 0.77 -9.18 4.70
C LEU A 151 1.71 -8.22 5.43
N LEU A 152 2.22 -7.27 4.66
CA LEU A 152 2.81 -6.02 5.11
C LEU A 152 2.05 -4.86 4.46
N VAL A 153 1.65 -3.86 5.24
CA VAL A 153 0.87 -2.72 4.75
C VAL A 153 1.42 -1.42 5.32
N VAL A 154 1.69 -0.45 4.45
CA VAL A 154 2.25 0.87 4.80
C VAL A 154 1.66 1.92 3.87
N GLU A 155 1.42 3.12 4.37
CA GLU A 155 1.10 4.27 3.52
C GLU A 155 2.18 5.35 3.67
N VAL A 156 2.42 6.08 2.59
CA VAL A 156 3.46 7.10 2.52
C VAL A 156 2.92 8.37 1.88
N TYR A 157 3.31 9.49 2.46
CA TYR A 157 3.04 10.83 1.96
C TYR A 157 4.33 11.46 1.47
N THR A 158 4.31 11.89 0.21
CA THR A 158 5.42 12.55 -0.47
C THR A 158 4.94 13.91 -0.92
N GLU A 159 5.53 14.96 -0.37
CA GLU A 159 5.20 16.33 -0.78
C GLU A 159 5.58 16.58 -2.24
N GLU A 160 4.87 17.52 -2.87
CA GLU A 160 5.15 17.93 -4.24
C GLU A 160 6.65 18.21 -4.48
N GLY A 161 7.19 17.69 -5.58
CA GLY A 161 8.60 17.85 -5.95
C GLY A 161 9.61 17.08 -5.07
N ALA A 162 9.18 16.30 -4.08
CA ALA A 162 10.02 15.35 -3.36
C ALA A 162 10.08 13.99 -4.07
N THR A 163 11.03 13.16 -3.64
CA THR A 163 11.22 11.77 -4.09
C THR A 163 11.01 10.80 -2.93
N SER A 164 10.36 9.68 -3.21
CA SER A 164 10.09 8.61 -2.25
C SER A 164 10.28 7.24 -2.86
N SER A 165 10.17 6.19 -2.05
CA SER A 165 10.83 4.89 -2.34
C SER A 165 12.28 5.08 -2.81
N TRP A 166 12.96 6.07 -2.19
CA TRP A 166 14.26 6.62 -2.57
C TRP A 166 15.15 6.88 -1.33
N PRO A 167 16.44 6.50 -1.32
CA PRO A 167 17.23 5.90 -2.39
C PRO A 167 16.65 4.59 -2.91
N ALA A 168 16.88 4.31 -4.19
CA ALA A 168 16.33 3.14 -4.87
C ALA A 168 16.68 1.87 -4.07
N HIS A 169 15.68 1.04 -3.84
CA HIS A 169 15.83 -0.25 -3.16
C HIS A 169 15.02 -1.33 -3.86
N LYS A 170 15.41 -2.58 -3.67
CA LYS A 170 14.70 -3.76 -4.18
C LYS A 170 14.59 -4.83 -3.11
N HIS A 171 13.52 -5.61 -3.19
CA HIS A 171 13.24 -6.80 -2.38
C HIS A 171 12.66 -7.86 -3.30
N ASP A 172 13.46 -8.35 -4.24
CA ASP A 172 13.02 -9.24 -5.32
C ASP A 172 13.72 -10.59 -5.32
N THR A 173 14.81 -10.72 -4.55
CA THR A 173 15.66 -11.91 -4.50
C THR A 173 15.89 -12.30 -3.05
N PRO A 174 15.62 -13.57 -2.67
CA PRO A 174 15.94 -14.03 -1.32
C PRO A 174 17.46 -14.17 -1.15
N VAL A 175 18.05 -13.24 -0.38
CA VAL A 175 19.45 -13.29 0.04
C VAL A 175 19.47 -13.37 1.57
N PRO A 176 19.88 -14.51 2.17
CA PRO A 176 19.76 -14.74 3.61
C PRO A 176 20.30 -13.59 4.46
N GLY A 177 19.44 -13.01 5.28
CA GLY A 177 19.78 -11.90 6.19
C GLY A 177 19.99 -10.53 5.53
N GLN A 178 19.80 -10.42 4.22
CA GLN A 178 20.05 -9.18 3.46
C GLN A 178 18.83 -8.72 2.67
N GLU A 179 18.15 -9.62 1.97
CA GLU A 179 17.02 -9.29 1.09
C GLU A 179 15.99 -10.42 1.11
N THR A 180 14.71 -10.05 1.11
CA THR A 180 13.60 -10.97 0.93
C THR A 180 12.94 -10.74 -0.42
N GLN A 181 12.28 -11.77 -0.95
CA GLN A 181 11.41 -11.60 -2.11
C GLN A 181 10.04 -11.13 -1.63
N LEU A 182 9.68 -9.89 -1.94
CA LEU A 182 8.37 -9.31 -1.69
C LEU A 182 7.85 -8.72 -2.99
N GLU A 183 6.67 -9.19 -3.42
CA GLU A 183 5.86 -8.46 -4.39
C GLU A 183 5.42 -7.13 -3.74
N GLU A 184 5.13 -6.11 -4.54
CA GLU A 184 4.58 -4.85 -4.00
C GLU A 184 3.58 -4.18 -4.95
N THR A 185 2.49 -3.65 -4.41
CA THR A 185 1.56 -2.73 -5.12
C THR A 185 1.68 -1.32 -4.57
N TYR A 186 1.45 -0.32 -5.43
CA TYR A 186 1.36 1.10 -5.06
C TYR A 186 0.01 1.65 -5.53
N TYR A 187 -0.90 1.94 -4.61
CA TYR A 187 -2.16 2.63 -4.93
C TYR A 187 -2.01 4.13 -4.75
N HIS A 188 -2.01 4.89 -5.84
CA HIS A 188 -1.69 6.32 -5.84
C HIS A 188 -2.90 7.22 -5.64
N ARG A 189 -2.74 8.27 -4.84
CA ARG A 189 -3.67 9.41 -4.74
C ARG A 189 -2.89 10.71 -4.89
N PHE A 190 -3.57 11.75 -5.39
CA PHE A 190 -2.98 13.09 -5.56
C PHE A 190 -3.89 14.18 -5.03
N ASP A 191 -3.28 15.25 -4.55
CA ASP A 191 -3.96 16.49 -4.18
C ASP A 191 -3.22 17.69 -4.83
N PRO A 192 -3.87 18.46 -5.72
CA PRO A 192 -5.21 18.25 -6.30
C PRO A 192 -5.33 16.96 -7.16
N PRO A 193 -6.55 16.40 -7.32
CA PRO A 193 -6.77 15.03 -7.86
C PRO A 193 -6.50 14.84 -9.35
N GLN A 194 -6.29 15.91 -10.13
CA GLN A 194 -5.83 15.80 -11.52
C GLN A 194 -4.33 15.54 -11.65
N GLY A 195 -3.61 15.51 -10.53
CA GLY A 195 -2.17 15.27 -10.46
C GLY A 195 -1.75 13.87 -10.91
N PHE A 196 -0.43 13.72 -11.06
CA PHE A 196 0.26 12.48 -11.35
C PHE A 196 1.68 12.52 -10.77
N ALA A 197 2.33 11.36 -10.66
CA ALA A 197 3.76 11.24 -10.37
C ALA A 197 4.48 10.51 -11.51
N PHE A 198 5.81 10.49 -11.49
CA PHE A 198 6.56 9.49 -12.24
C PHE A 198 6.98 8.37 -11.30
N GLN A 199 6.65 7.13 -11.65
CA GLN A 199 7.18 5.94 -10.98
C GLN A 199 7.96 5.12 -12.00
N ARG A 200 9.21 4.80 -11.69
CA ARG A 200 10.08 3.99 -12.54
C ARG A 200 10.32 2.65 -11.86
N VAL A 201 10.06 1.54 -12.54
CA VAL A 201 10.41 0.20 -12.07
C VAL A 201 11.50 -0.37 -12.97
N TYR A 202 12.67 -0.67 -12.40
CA TYR A 202 13.84 -1.08 -13.18
C TYR A 202 14.79 -2.02 -12.42
N THR A 203 15.56 -2.83 -13.15
CA THR A 203 16.62 -3.69 -12.59
C THR A 203 18.01 -3.18 -12.95
N ASP A 204 19.05 -3.66 -12.26
CA ASP A 204 20.45 -3.31 -12.54
C ASP A 204 20.80 -3.45 -14.03
N ASP A 205 20.43 -4.59 -14.62
CA ASP A 205 20.68 -4.94 -16.03
C ASP A 205 19.72 -4.29 -17.04
N ARG A 206 18.72 -3.54 -16.56
CA ARG A 206 17.66 -2.91 -17.36
C ARG A 206 16.85 -3.87 -18.22
N SER A 207 16.86 -5.18 -17.92
CA SER A 207 15.94 -6.15 -18.53
C SER A 207 14.48 -5.84 -18.21
N LEU A 208 14.24 -5.17 -17.08
CA LEU A 208 13.06 -4.39 -16.80
C LEU A 208 13.48 -2.93 -16.63
N ASP A 209 12.85 -2.01 -17.35
CA ASP A 209 13.02 -0.56 -17.17
C ASP A 209 11.78 0.14 -17.74
N ALA A 210 10.83 0.46 -16.86
CA ALA A 210 9.55 1.06 -17.23
C ALA A 210 9.30 2.30 -16.38
N CYS A 211 9.17 3.46 -17.02
CA CYS A 211 8.71 4.69 -16.38
C CYS A 211 7.24 4.94 -16.74
N MET A 212 6.42 5.19 -15.72
CA MET A 212 4.98 5.33 -15.82
C MET A 212 4.55 6.66 -15.20
N ALA A 213 3.41 7.17 -15.67
CA ALA A 213 2.70 8.28 -15.05
C ALA A 213 1.40 7.78 -14.39
N PRO A 214 1.45 7.25 -13.15
CA PRO A 214 0.25 6.97 -12.38
C PRO A 214 -0.50 8.27 -12.08
N TYR A 215 -1.79 8.29 -12.38
CA TYR A 215 -2.74 9.33 -12.01
C TYR A 215 -3.51 8.89 -10.77
N ASN A 216 -4.34 9.79 -10.27
CA ASN A 216 -5.16 9.55 -9.10
C ASN A 216 -6.00 8.27 -9.21
N HIS A 217 -5.90 7.43 -8.18
CA HIS A 217 -6.44 6.08 -8.02
C HIS A 217 -5.80 4.97 -8.86
N ASP A 218 -4.75 5.23 -9.63
CA ASP A 218 -4.05 4.18 -10.37
C ASP A 218 -3.23 3.28 -9.44
N VAL A 219 -2.98 2.04 -9.88
CA VAL A 219 -2.10 1.09 -9.18
C VAL A 219 -0.87 0.80 -10.04
N VAL A 220 0.32 0.88 -9.43
CA VAL A 220 1.56 0.35 -10.02
C VAL A 220 1.92 -0.96 -9.32
N MET A 221 2.26 -1.97 -10.10
CA MET A 221 2.70 -3.30 -9.65
C MET A 221 4.22 -3.40 -9.80
N VAL A 222 4.89 -3.81 -8.73
CA VAL A 222 6.34 -4.00 -8.68
C VAL A 222 6.65 -5.49 -8.47
N PRO A 223 6.85 -6.27 -9.54
CA PRO A 223 7.16 -7.69 -9.42
C PRO A 223 8.64 -7.93 -9.08
N ARG A 224 9.53 -6.98 -9.40
CA ARG A 224 10.97 -6.99 -9.11
C ARG A 224 11.61 -5.62 -9.40
N GLY A 225 12.83 -5.44 -8.94
CA GLY A 225 13.66 -4.26 -9.22
C GLY A 225 13.42 -3.06 -8.30
N TYR A 226 14.18 -2.01 -8.57
CA TYR A 226 14.10 -0.69 -7.98
C TYR A 226 12.85 0.04 -8.44
N HIS A 227 12.22 0.81 -7.54
CA HIS A 227 10.90 1.37 -7.78
C HIS A 227 10.66 2.78 -7.18
N PRO A 228 11.55 3.78 -7.43
CA PRO A 228 11.38 5.13 -6.90
C PRO A 228 10.15 5.85 -7.47
N VAL A 229 9.61 6.78 -6.68
CA VAL A 229 8.50 7.68 -7.02
C VAL A 229 9.00 9.12 -6.97
N ALA A 230 8.73 9.88 -8.03
CA ALA A 230 9.02 11.31 -8.11
C ALA A 230 7.69 12.09 -8.20
N ALA A 231 7.37 12.84 -7.13
CA ALA A 231 6.20 13.71 -7.10
C ALA A 231 6.44 14.96 -7.96
N ILE A 232 5.37 15.48 -8.57
CA ILE A 232 5.43 16.64 -9.46
C ILE A 232 5.06 17.90 -8.67
N ALA A 233 5.74 19.01 -8.97
CA ALA A 233 5.40 20.30 -8.41
C ALA A 233 3.90 20.64 -8.63
N GLY A 234 3.24 21.13 -7.60
CA GLY A 234 1.81 21.42 -7.52
C GLY A 234 0.91 20.23 -7.17
N TYR A 235 1.46 19.02 -6.99
CA TYR A 235 0.67 17.82 -6.68
C TYR A 235 1.30 17.00 -5.55
N ASP A 236 0.71 17.09 -4.36
CA ASP A 236 1.06 16.22 -3.24
C ASP A 236 0.68 14.77 -3.59
N SER A 237 1.55 13.83 -3.21
CA SER A 237 1.38 12.40 -3.51
C SER A 237 1.19 11.60 -2.23
N TYR A 238 0.22 10.70 -2.30
CA TYR A 238 0.00 9.65 -1.32
C TYR A 238 0.03 8.30 -2.04
N TYR A 239 0.57 7.28 -1.41
CA TYR A 239 0.30 5.91 -1.85
C TYR A 239 0.16 4.94 -0.68
N LEU A 240 -0.71 3.94 -0.88
CA LEU A 240 -0.86 2.77 -0.02
C LEU A 240 -0.13 1.58 -0.66
N ASN A 241 0.79 0.98 0.09
CA ASN A 241 1.53 -0.20 -0.29
C ASN A 241 0.99 -1.46 0.37
N VAL A 242 1.02 -2.53 -0.40
CA VAL A 242 0.85 -3.91 0.09
C VAL A 242 2.07 -4.68 -0.37
N MET A 243 2.70 -5.39 0.56
CA MET A 243 3.78 -6.32 0.26
C MET A 243 3.45 -7.70 0.81
N ALA A 244 3.87 -8.74 0.10
CA ALA A 244 3.75 -10.13 0.52
C ALA A 244 4.77 -11.01 -0.23
N GLY A 245 5.18 -12.10 0.39
CA GLY A 245 6.17 -13.02 -0.15
C GLY A 245 6.30 -14.30 0.68
N PRO A 246 7.21 -15.22 0.31
CA PRO A 246 7.41 -16.47 1.03
C PRO A 246 7.89 -16.27 2.48
N GLU A 247 8.60 -15.17 2.74
CA GLU A 247 9.08 -14.78 4.07
C GLU A 247 8.52 -13.40 4.43
N ARG A 248 7.81 -13.32 5.56
CA ARG A 248 7.24 -12.07 6.07
C ARG A 248 8.29 -11.26 6.84
N LYS A 249 9.25 -10.71 6.11
CA LYS A 249 10.28 -9.80 6.60
C LYS A 249 10.58 -8.75 5.56
N TRP A 250 10.68 -7.48 5.96
CA TRP A 250 11.02 -6.40 5.04
C TRP A 250 12.53 -6.18 5.05
N LEU A 251 13.23 -6.94 4.20
CA LEU A 251 14.67 -6.82 3.96
C LEU A 251 14.88 -6.43 2.50
N PHE A 252 15.67 -5.39 2.26
CA PHE A 252 15.88 -4.83 0.92
C PHE A 252 17.34 -4.44 0.70
N THR A 253 17.74 -4.42 -0.57
CA THR A 253 19.06 -3.95 -1.00
C THR A 253 18.93 -2.59 -1.69
N TRP A 254 19.74 -1.61 -1.28
CA TRP A 254 19.85 -0.33 -1.98
C TRP A 254 20.62 -0.46 -3.29
N GLU A 255 20.30 0.38 -4.28
CA GLU A 255 21.14 0.59 -5.46
C GLU A 255 22.46 1.26 -5.05
N GLU A 256 23.58 0.63 -5.39
CA GLU A 256 24.93 1.04 -4.94
C GLU A 256 25.24 2.51 -5.30
N ASP A 257 24.96 2.90 -6.54
CA ASP A 257 25.21 4.24 -7.08
C ASP A 257 24.44 5.36 -6.35
N HIS A 258 23.39 5.00 -5.62
CA HIS A 258 22.47 5.95 -4.97
C HIS A 258 22.48 5.82 -3.45
N ALA A 259 23.13 4.79 -2.89
CA ALA A 259 23.20 4.54 -1.46
C ALA A 259 23.82 5.70 -0.66
N TRP A 260 24.71 6.49 -1.28
CA TRP A 260 25.35 7.66 -0.64
C TRP A 260 24.34 8.70 -0.11
N ILE A 261 23.12 8.73 -0.64
CA ILE A 261 22.05 9.66 -0.23
C ILE A 261 21.53 9.33 1.19
N ASN A 262 21.79 8.13 1.70
CA ASN A 262 21.48 7.76 3.09
C ASN A 262 22.48 8.35 4.10
N HIS A 263 23.62 8.88 3.66
CA HIS A 263 24.66 9.41 4.55
C HIS A 263 24.35 10.82 5.05
N ASP A 264 25.02 11.23 6.13
CA ASP A 264 24.85 12.55 6.75
C ASP A 264 25.24 13.72 5.86
N ASP A 265 26.03 13.47 4.82
CA ASP A 265 26.44 14.46 3.81
C ASP A 265 25.31 14.85 2.84
N TYR A 266 24.14 14.23 2.94
CA TYR A 266 22.93 14.61 2.20
C TYR A 266 21.99 15.51 3.06
N PRO A 267 21.46 16.62 2.50
CA PRO A 267 21.69 17.13 1.14
C PRO A 267 23.07 17.76 0.99
N ARG A 268 23.68 17.64 -0.20
CA ARG A 268 24.92 18.36 -0.53
C ARG A 268 24.65 19.86 -0.45
N ARG A 269 25.52 20.58 0.26
CA ARG A 269 25.48 22.04 0.38
C ARG A 269 26.08 22.72 -0.85
#